data_AF-A0A6A4ZH48-F1
#
_entry.id   AF-A0A6A4ZH48-F1
#
_cell.length_a   1.000
_cell.length_b   1.000
_cell.length_c   1.000
_cell.angle_alpha   90.00
_cell.angle_beta   90.00
_cell.angle_gamma   90.00
#
_symmetry.space_group_name_H-M   'P 1'
#
loop_
_entity.id
_entity.type
_entity.pdbx_description
1 polymer ?
#
loop_
_entity_poly.entity_id
_entity_poly.type
_entity_poly.pdbx_seq_one_letter_code
_entity_poly.pdbx_strand_id
1 'polypeptide(L)'
;MTISDVLVQNSTLSLPLANVYTIMTNEVGPFGSIDMRFVPCPLEAKEAMRNILSILRSVLAQGGNETQSAFDSISNPTSIMLPVPKAWSDANFQALGGSPLCPEVPFGSGMPIVKGIGSLMSWDRQCAAIFLVANMGATKEILLVATVLAQLSHASPDAIAQTCGRIPSNVAICVSFLTPIVAFVGSYMAPQLPTQGITSSTIQKATAAVQALNINLVQFGQLDAASPVTLYRINVLDPTEGDFAYFGWIFLMDWARGYREAVTLAGDSGTLTVLTDHLNPIQLEVNLAQAPTMMAVYLRNTVLFITVAMIVMASVMLAYIVSSRGHFEVSNLYQLQRVGAFVWVGRPLVLVRSLTAVALLST
;
A
#
# COMPACT_ATOMS: atom_id res chain seq x y z
N MET A 1 37.77 -3.63 -16.32
CA MET A 1 37.46 -3.21 -14.94
C MET A 1 36.00 -2.84 -14.92
N THR A 2 35.18 -3.70 -14.32
CA THR A 2 33.74 -3.47 -14.12
C THR A 2 33.53 -2.53 -12.93
N ILE A 3 32.32 -1.96 -12.79
CA ILE A 3 31.98 -1.17 -11.59
C ILE A 3 32.12 -2.05 -10.33
N SER A 4 31.75 -3.33 -10.43
CA SER A 4 31.91 -4.30 -9.34
C SER A 4 33.37 -4.42 -8.89
N ASP A 5 34.34 -4.45 -9.80
CA ASP A 5 35.78 -4.48 -9.46
C ASP A 5 36.19 -3.25 -8.63
N VAL A 6 35.67 -2.07 -8.99
CA VAL A 6 35.93 -0.82 -8.26
C VAL A 6 35.30 -0.84 -6.87
N LEU A 7 34.08 -1.38 -6.75
CA LEU A 7 33.40 -1.55 -5.46
C LEU A 7 34.15 -2.52 -4.53
N VAL A 8 34.77 -3.57 -5.08
CA VAL A 8 35.65 -4.46 -4.33
C VAL A 8 36.93 -3.75 -3.91
N GLN A 9 37.58 -3.02 -4.82
CA GLN A 9 38.81 -2.28 -4.51
C GLN A 9 38.59 -1.22 -3.41
N ASN A 10 37.43 -0.57 -3.40
CA ASN A 10 37.07 0.41 -2.36
C ASN A 10 36.38 -0.23 -1.14
N SER A 11 36.46 -1.56 -0.98
CA SER A 11 35.89 -2.31 0.16
C SER A 11 34.39 -2.11 0.41
N THR A 12 33.65 -1.64 -0.58
CA THR A 12 32.18 -1.53 -0.53
C THR A 12 31.54 -2.91 -0.74
N LEU A 13 32.16 -3.74 -1.58
CA LEU A 13 31.74 -5.11 -1.86
C LEU A 13 32.81 -6.09 -1.35
N SER A 14 32.45 -6.95 -0.40
CA SER A 14 33.37 -7.95 0.16
C SER A 14 33.36 -9.25 -0.64
N LEU A 15 34.55 -9.83 -0.88
CA LEU A 15 34.70 -11.15 -1.47
C LEU A 15 35.05 -12.21 -0.39
N PRO A 16 34.63 -13.47 -0.55
CA PRO A 16 33.75 -13.97 -1.63
C PRO A 16 32.31 -13.45 -1.49
N LEU A 17 31.64 -13.29 -2.63
CA LEU A 17 30.21 -12.95 -2.64
C LEU A 17 29.39 -14.10 -2.07
N ALA A 18 28.28 -13.76 -1.41
CA ALA A 18 27.24 -14.73 -1.08
C ALA A 18 26.71 -15.40 -2.36
N ASN A 19 26.18 -16.61 -2.26
CA ASN A 19 25.72 -17.35 -3.43
C ASN A 19 24.59 -16.62 -4.15
N VAL A 20 23.65 -16.00 -3.39
CA VAL A 20 22.58 -15.17 -3.96
C VAL A 20 23.13 -14.06 -4.85
N TYR A 21 24.18 -13.37 -4.40
CA TYR A 21 24.81 -12.29 -5.14
C TYR A 21 25.51 -12.77 -6.41
N THR A 22 26.12 -13.96 -6.35
CA THR A 22 26.71 -14.61 -7.52
C THR A 22 25.63 -15.00 -8.53
N ILE A 23 24.51 -15.56 -8.08
CA ILE A 23 23.37 -15.90 -8.93
C ILE A 23 22.80 -14.65 -9.59
N MET A 24 22.58 -13.58 -8.82
CA MET A 24 22.05 -12.31 -9.35
C MET A 24 23.00 -11.64 -10.35
N THR A 25 24.32 -11.79 -10.15
CA THR A 25 25.33 -11.32 -11.11
C THR A 25 25.18 -12.01 -12.46
N ASN A 26 24.89 -13.31 -12.45
CA ASN A 26 24.68 -14.10 -13.67
C ASN A 26 23.30 -13.86 -14.30
N GLU A 27 22.24 -13.71 -13.49
CA GLU A 27 20.86 -13.60 -13.96
C GLU A 27 20.49 -12.18 -14.45
N VAL A 28 21.03 -11.14 -13.80
CA VAL A 28 20.67 -9.75 -14.09
C VAL A 28 21.90 -8.96 -14.55
N GLY A 29 23.00 -9.02 -13.82
CA GLY A 29 24.23 -8.32 -14.16
C GLY A 29 25.06 -7.96 -12.92
N PRO A 30 26.29 -7.46 -13.11
CA PRO A 30 27.18 -7.14 -12.00
C PRO A 30 26.69 -5.97 -11.13
N PHE A 31 27.08 -5.98 -9.86
CA PHE A 31 26.75 -4.89 -8.94
C PHE A 31 27.26 -3.54 -9.46
N GLY A 32 26.41 -2.52 -9.34
CA GLY A 32 26.69 -1.16 -9.80
C GLY A 32 26.31 -0.89 -11.26
N SER A 33 25.89 -1.90 -12.04
CA SER A 33 25.30 -1.70 -13.38
C SER A 33 23.82 -2.15 -13.49
N ILE A 34 23.16 -2.45 -12.37
CA ILE A 34 21.74 -2.82 -12.34
C ILE A 34 20.89 -1.58 -12.11
N ASP A 35 20.02 -1.26 -13.06
CA ASP A 35 18.96 -0.27 -12.93
C ASP A 35 17.73 -0.87 -12.25
N MET A 36 17.11 -0.12 -11.33
CA MET A 36 15.83 -0.48 -10.73
C MET A 36 14.74 0.46 -11.22
N ARG A 37 13.62 -0.10 -11.70
CA ARG A 37 12.48 0.68 -12.19
C ARG A 37 11.16 0.17 -11.62
N PHE A 38 10.34 1.09 -11.11
CA PHE A 38 8.98 0.75 -10.70
C PHE A 38 8.12 0.38 -11.91
N VAL A 39 7.37 -0.71 -11.76
CA VAL A 39 6.38 -1.15 -12.74
C VAL A 39 5.00 -0.73 -12.24
N PRO A 40 4.25 0.08 -13.02
CA PRO A 40 2.90 0.47 -12.63
C PRO A 40 1.93 -0.71 -12.80
N CYS A 41 0.95 -0.81 -11.88
CA CYS A 41 -0.12 -1.79 -12.03
C CYS A 41 -0.94 -1.51 -13.30
N PRO A 42 -1.19 -2.51 -14.18
CA PRO A 42 -1.96 -2.34 -15.40
C PRO A 42 -3.33 -1.74 -15.15
N LEU A 43 -3.82 -0.95 -16.11
CA LEU A 43 -5.13 -0.30 -15.99
C LEU A 43 -6.23 -1.34 -15.86
N GLU A 44 -6.16 -2.41 -16.65
CA GLU A 44 -7.11 -3.51 -16.70
C GLU A 44 -7.28 -4.18 -15.34
N ALA A 45 -6.16 -4.46 -14.66
CA ALA A 45 -6.16 -5.05 -13.32
C ALA A 45 -6.73 -4.07 -12.28
N LYS A 46 -6.28 -2.81 -12.28
CA LYS A 46 -6.78 -1.78 -11.35
C LYS A 46 -8.28 -1.52 -11.52
N GLU A 47 -8.77 -1.45 -12.75
CA GLU A 47 -10.19 -1.24 -13.04
C GLU A 47 -11.03 -2.44 -12.61
N ALA A 48 -10.59 -3.67 -12.90
CA ALA A 48 -11.27 -4.86 -12.43
C ALA A 48 -11.37 -4.88 -10.89
N MET A 49 -10.26 -4.67 -10.19
CA MET A 49 -10.22 -4.61 -8.72
C MET A 49 -11.12 -3.49 -8.17
N ARG A 50 -11.03 -2.29 -8.73
CA ARG A 50 -11.82 -1.12 -8.31
C ARG A 50 -13.31 -1.38 -8.50
N ASN A 51 -13.71 -1.93 -9.65
CA ASN A 51 -15.10 -2.19 -9.96
C ASN A 51 -15.68 -3.30 -9.07
N ILE A 52 -14.92 -4.37 -8.82
CA ILE A 52 -15.34 -5.43 -7.89
C ILE A 52 -15.51 -4.87 -6.46
N LEU A 53 -14.60 -4.00 -6.00
CA LEU A 53 -14.74 -3.29 -4.72
C LEU A 53 -15.98 -2.39 -4.69
N SER A 54 -16.29 -1.71 -5.80
CA SER A 54 -17.51 -0.90 -5.93
C SER A 54 -18.77 -1.76 -5.82
N ILE A 55 -18.77 -2.95 -6.43
CA ILE A 55 -19.86 -3.91 -6.35
C ILE A 55 -20.05 -4.39 -4.90
N LEU A 56 -18.96 -4.75 -4.21
CA LEU A 56 -19.00 -5.12 -2.80
C LEU A 56 -19.67 -4.03 -1.95
N ARG A 57 -19.26 -2.76 -2.13
CA ARG A 57 -19.83 -1.63 -1.40
C ARG A 57 -21.31 -1.43 -1.70
N SER A 58 -21.72 -1.57 -2.97
CA SER A 58 -23.12 -1.50 -3.38
C SER A 58 -23.96 -2.61 -2.75
N VAL A 59 -23.43 -3.84 -2.76
CA VAL A 59 -24.07 -5.02 -2.14
C VAL A 59 -24.27 -4.81 -0.63
N LEU A 60 -23.25 -4.31 0.07
CA LEU A 60 -23.36 -4.01 1.51
C LEU A 60 -24.34 -2.87 1.83
N ALA A 61 -24.40 -1.86 0.95
CA ALA A 61 -25.31 -0.73 1.12
C ALA A 61 -26.78 -1.10 0.86
N GLN A 62 -27.05 -2.01 -0.08
CA GLN A 62 -28.40 -2.36 -0.53
C GLN A 62 -28.95 -3.65 0.08
N GLY A 63 -28.07 -4.57 0.50
CA GLY A 63 -28.40 -5.95 0.87
C GLY A 63 -29.04 -6.15 2.25
N GLY A 64 -29.36 -5.08 2.97
CA GLY A 64 -30.01 -5.13 4.29
C GLY A 64 -29.20 -5.88 5.36
N ASN A 65 -29.87 -6.25 6.46
CA ASN A 65 -29.23 -6.85 7.64
C ASN A 65 -28.62 -8.23 7.37
N GLU A 66 -29.21 -9.03 6.48
CA GLU A 66 -28.71 -10.37 6.18
C GLU A 66 -27.34 -10.33 5.51
N THR A 67 -27.18 -9.46 4.50
CA THR A 67 -25.91 -9.30 3.79
C THR A 67 -24.83 -8.75 4.71
N GLN A 68 -25.16 -7.77 5.57
CA GLN A 68 -24.22 -7.22 6.54
C GLN A 68 -23.79 -8.27 7.57
N SER A 69 -24.73 -9.03 8.13
CA SER A 69 -24.45 -10.13 9.06
C SER A 69 -23.56 -11.21 8.42
N ALA A 70 -23.83 -11.58 7.18
CA ALA A 70 -23.01 -12.54 6.43
C ALA A 70 -21.58 -12.01 6.24
N PHE A 71 -21.41 -10.74 5.87
CA PHE A 71 -20.09 -10.10 5.73
C PHE A 71 -19.33 -10.00 7.06
N ASP A 72 -20.03 -9.66 8.15
CA ASP A 72 -19.44 -9.56 9.49
C ASP A 72 -18.99 -10.92 10.01
N SER A 73 -19.72 -11.99 9.68
CA SER A 73 -19.39 -13.37 10.05
C SER A 73 -18.12 -13.92 9.38
N ILE A 74 -17.68 -13.32 8.26
CA ILE A 74 -16.42 -13.70 7.61
C ILE A 74 -15.28 -13.45 8.59
N SER A 75 -14.47 -14.46 8.87
CA SER A 75 -13.28 -14.29 9.70
C SER A 75 -12.20 -13.55 8.91
N ASN A 76 -11.59 -12.53 9.51
CA ASN A 76 -10.31 -12.02 8.99
C ASN A 76 -9.24 -13.05 9.35
N PRO A 77 -8.57 -13.71 8.39
CA PRO A 77 -7.41 -14.51 8.73
C PRO A 77 -6.35 -13.58 9.33
N THR A 78 -5.98 -13.83 10.58
CA THR A 78 -4.73 -13.30 11.15
C THR A 78 -3.56 -13.84 10.32
N SER A 79 -2.36 -13.24 10.45
CA SER A 79 -1.11 -13.38 9.68
C SER A 79 -0.54 -14.81 9.45
N ILE A 80 -1.39 -15.79 9.14
CA ILE A 80 -1.18 -17.24 9.11
C ILE A 80 -1.32 -17.76 7.66
N MET A 81 -1.63 -16.86 6.70
CA MET A 81 -1.61 -17.20 5.28
C MET A 81 -0.16 -17.22 4.80
N LEU A 82 0.38 -18.42 4.63
CA LEU A 82 1.73 -18.67 4.12
C LEU A 82 1.61 -19.55 2.86
N PRO A 83 1.04 -19.02 1.77
CA PRO A 83 0.76 -19.80 0.58
C PRO A 83 2.05 -20.06 -0.19
N VAL A 84 2.09 -21.19 -0.87
CA VAL A 84 3.25 -21.67 -1.61
C VAL A 84 2.76 -22.22 -2.96
N PRO A 85 3.37 -21.80 -4.09
CA PRO A 85 3.11 -22.38 -5.39
C PRO A 85 3.33 -23.89 -5.38
N LYS A 86 2.55 -24.63 -6.17
CA LYS A 86 2.63 -26.09 -6.25
C LYS A 86 3.99 -26.58 -6.72
N ALA A 87 4.57 -25.96 -7.73
CA ALA A 87 5.91 -26.28 -8.21
C ALA A 87 6.96 -26.23 -7.09
N TRP A 88 6.82 -25.28 -6.15
CA TRP A 88 7.73 -25.13 -5.02
C TRP A 88 7.46 -26.15 -3.91
N SER A 89 6.19 -26.41 -3.60
CA SER A 89 5.84 -27.47 -2.64
C SER A 89 6.28 -28.86 -3.13
N ASP A 90 6.18 -29.11 -4.43
CA ASP A 90 6.57 -30.38 -5.05
C ASP A 90 8.11 -30.52 -5.13
N ALA A 91 8.83 -29.41 -5.35
CA ALA A 91 10.29 -29.39 -5.30
C ALA A 91 10.85 -29.56 -3.88
N ASN A 92 10.08 -29.14 -2.86
CA ASN A 92 10.36 -29.35 -1.43
C ASN A 92 11.79 -28.95 -0.99
N PHE A 93 12.27 -27.79 -1.45
CA PHE A 93 13.57 -27.25 -1.08
C PHE A 93 13.54 -26.50 0.27
N GLN A 94 14.70 -26.35 0.88
CA GLN A 94 14.93 -25.47 2.02
C GLN A 94 15.13 -24.03 1.51
N ALA A 95 14.19 -23.14 1.82
CA ALA A 95 14.28 -21.73 1.46
C ALA A 95 15.26 -21.00 2.38
N LEU A 96 16.15 -20.21 1.78
CA LEU A 96 17.21 -19.47 2.46
C LEU A 96 17.07 -17.94 2.33
N GLY A 97 16.10 -17.47 1.54
CA GLY A 97 15.80 -16.05 1.40
C GLY A 97 14.94 -15.77 0.16
N GLY A 98 14.21 -14.66 0.19
CA GLY A 98 13.36 -14.20 -0.93
C GLY A 98 13.77 -12.89 -1.56
N SER A 99 14.80 -12.22 -1.04
CA SER A 99 15.27 -10.93 -1.56
C SER A 99 16.52 -11.13 -2.42
N PRO A 100 16.53 -10.69 -3.69
CA PRO A 100 17.71 -10.71 -4.54
C PRO A 100 18.80 -9.73 -4.08
N LEU A 101 18.48 -8.84 -3.14
CA LEU A 101 19.39 -7.83 -2.59
C LEU A 101 20.04 -8.25 -1.26
N CYS A 102 19.64 -9.39 -0.70
CA CYS A 102 20.16 -9.90 0.56
C CYS A 102 20.93 -11.21 0.37
N PRO A 103 21.94 -11.49 1.21
CA PRO A 103 22.60 -12.79 1.19
C PRO A 103 21.64 -13.87 1.70
N GLU A 104 21.88 -15.11 1.30
CA GLU A 104 21.17 -16.26 1.88
C GLU A 104 21.48 -16.43 3.37
N VAL A 105 20.50 -16.94 4.14
CA VAL A 105 20.76 -17.43 5.50
C VAL A 105 21.44 -18.80 5.46
N PRO A 106 22.18 -19.21 6.52
CA PRO A 106 22.74 -20.55 6.60
C PRO A 106 21.65 -21.64 6.47
N PHE A 107 21.98 -22.78 5.85
CA PHE A 107 21.02 -23.87 5.59
C PHE A 107 20.18 -24.26 6.81
N GLY A 108 20.83 -24.42 7.98
CA GLY A 108 20.16 -24.78 9.24
C GLY A 108 19.24 -23.70 9.82
N SER A 109 19.36 -22.46 9.36
CA SER A 109 18.50 -21.32 9.72
C SER A 109 17.44 -21.03 8.65
N GLY A 110 17.49 -21.71 7.51
CA GLY A 110 16.45 -21.66 6.49
C GLY A 110 15.13 -22.28 6.98
N MET A 111 14.13 -22.28 6.12
CA MET A 111 12.84 -22.90 6.39
C MET A 111 12.40 -23.77 5.21
N PRO A 112 11.80 -24.95 5.45
CA PRO A 112 11.19 -25.73 4.37
C PRO A 112 10.16 -24.87 3.61
N ILE A 113 10.24 -24.82 2.29
CA ILE A 113 9.40 -23.92 1.49
C ILE A 113 7.90 -24.13 1.70
N VAL A 114 7.49 -25.36 2.03
CA VAL A 114 6.10 -25.72 2.39
C VAL A 114 5.55 -25.01 3.63
N LYS A 115 6.40 -24.35 4.41
CA LYS A 115 6.01 -23.52 5.57
C LYS A 115 5.83 -22.04 5.21
N GLY A 116 6.09 -21.66 3.96
CA GLY A 116 5.87 -20.31 3.48
C GLY A 116 7.03 -19.78 2.64
N ILE A 117 6.70 -18.77 1.84
CA ILE A 117 7.67 -18.01 1.05
C ILE A 117 8.46 -17.09 1.99
N GLY A 118 9.77 -17.04 1.84
CA GLY A 118 10.64 -16.11 2.58
C GLY A 118 10.39 -14.66 2.19
N SER A 119 10.70 -13.72 3.09
CA SER A 119 10.51 -12.29 2.90
C SER A 119 11.08 -11.83 1.55
N LEU A 120 10.24 -11.14 0.80
CA LEU A 120 10.57 -10.65 -0.53
C LEU A 120 11.50 -9.42 -0.43
N MET A 121 11.91 -8.89 -1.57
CA MET A 121 12.69 -7.65 -1.63
C MET A 121 11.95 -6.52 -0.91
N SER A 122 12.61 -5.77 -0.02
CA SER A 122 12.03 -4.55 0.52
C SER A 122 13.07 -3.45 0.65
N TRP A 123 12.63 -2.20 0.53
CA TRP A 123 13.50 -1.04 0.76
C TRP A 123 13.48 -0.58 2.23
N ASP A 124 12.41 -0.90 2.98
CA ASP A 124 12.21 -0.49 4.38
C ASP A 124 12.77 -1.51 5.41
N ARG A 125 13.30 -2.65 4.94
CA ARG A 125 13.87 -3.70 5.78
C ARG A 125 15.33 -3.95 5.45
N GLN A 126 16.12 -4.06 6.50
CA GLN A 126 17.50 -4.54 6.40
C GLN A 126 17.51 -6.06 6.22
N CYS A 127 18.57 -6.57 5.60
CA CYS A 127 18.79 -8.01 5.50
C CYS A 127 18.93 -8.63 6.90
N ALA A 128 18.30 -9.79 7.10
CA ALA A 128 18.30 -10.50 8.38
C ALA A 128 19.16 -11.77 8.30
N ALA A 129 19.81 -12.13 9.42
CA ALA A 129 20.52 -13.40 9.56
C ALA A 129 19.60 -14.58 9.93
N ILE A 130 18.30 -14.32 10.04
CA ILE A 130 17.26 -15.31 10.31
C ILE A 130 16.26 -15.35 9.16
N PHE A 131 15.65 -16.51 8.92
CA PHE A 131 14.62 -16.62 7.91
C PHE A 131 13.33 -15.94 8.38
N LEU A 132 12.90 -14.94 7.61
CA LEU A 132 11.62 -14.26 7.80
C LEU A 132 10.67 -14.70 6.70
N VAL A 133 9.40 -14.87 7.02
CA VAL A 133 8.35 -15.18 6.03
C VAL A 133 7.80 -13.89 5.43
N ALA A 134 7.41 -13.95 4.15
CA ALA A 134 6.70 -12.86 3.49
C ALA A 134 5.35 -12.63 4.18
N ASN A 135 5.05 -11.37 4.49
CA ASN A 135 3.74 -11.01 5.02
C ASN A 135 2.74 -10.90 3.87
N MET A 136 1.43 -10.79 4.13
CA MET A 136 0.38 -10.46 3.15
C MET A 136 -0.71 -9.62 3.81
N GLY A 137 -1.15 -8.56 3.13
CA GLY A 137 -2.22 -7.66 3.60
C GLY A 137 -3.62 -8.23 3.42
N ALA A 138 -3.91 -9.40 3.98
CA ALA A 138 -5.19 -10.08 3.80
C ALA A 138 -6.32 -9.41 4.62
N THR A 139 -7.09 -8.51 3.99
CA THR A 139 -8.35 -7.97 4.54
C THR A 139 -9.57 -8.66 3.92
N LYS A 140 -10.71 -8.73 4.62
CA LYS A 140 -12.00 -9.22 4.06
C LYS A 140 -12.27 -8.74 2.62
N GLU A 141 -12.11 -7.44 2.37
CA GLU A 141 -12.30 -6.85 1.04
C GLU A 141 -11.37 -7.47 -0.01
N ILE A 142 -10.09 -7.62 0.33
CA ILE A 142 -9.07 -8.17 -0.57
C ILE A 142 -9.36 -9.63 -0.87
N LEU A 143 -9.75 -10.41 0.13
CA LEU A 143 -10.09 -11.82 -0.05
C LEU A 143 -11.30 -11.98 -0.98
N LEU A 144 -12.36 -11.19 -0.79
CA LEU A 144 -13.55 -11.20 -1.65
C LEU A 144 -13.21 -10.83 -3.10
N VAL A 145 -12.39 -9.81 -3.31
CA VAL A 145 -11.95 -9.41 -4.65
C VAL A 145 -11.10 -10.51 -5.30
N ALA A 146 -10.16 -11.09 -4.54
CA ALA A 146 -9.33 -12.20 -5.01
C ALA A 146 -10.16 -13.43 -5.36
N THR A 147 -11.23 -13.75 -4.63
CA THR A 147 -12.17 -14.84 -4.96
C THR A 147 -12.84 -14.60 -6.31
N VAL A 148 -13.26 -13.37 -6.63
CA VAL A 148 -13.84 -13.05 -7.93
C VAL A 148 -12.80 -13.14 -9.04
N LEU A 149 -11.61 -12.55 -8.86
CA LEU A 149 -10.54 -12.53 -9.87
C LEU A 149 -9.91 -13.90 -10.14
N ALA A 150 -9.88 -14.77 -9.13
CA ALA A 150 -9.49 -16.16 -9.26
C ALA A 150 -10.62 -17.06 -9.82
N GLN A 151 -11.78 -16.48 -10.15
CA GLN A 151 -12.94 -17.20 -10.70
C GLN A 151 -13.49 -18.28 -9.74
N LEU A 152 -13.42 -18.02 -8.44
CA LEU A 152 -13.88 -18.91 -7.37
C LEU A 152 -15.31 -18.59 -6.87
N SER A 153 -16.05 -17.71 -7.55
CA SER A 153 -17.40 -17.25 -7.12
C SER A 153 -18.40 -18.38 -6.86
N HIS A 154 -18.25 -19.52 -7.55
CA HIS A 154 -19.07 -20.73 -7.36
C HIS A 154 -18.19 -21.97 -7.20
N ALA A 155 -17.03 -21.82 -6.54
CA ALA A 155 -16.09 -22.91 -6.35
C ALA A 155 -16.75 -24.08 -5.60
N SER A 156 -16.52 -25.30 -6.08
CA SER A 156 -16.90 -26.52 -5.37
C SER A 156 -16.06 -26.71 -4.11
N PRO A 157 -16.51 -27.53 -3.14
CA PRO A 157 -15.68 -27.90 -1.99
C PRO A 157 -14.30 -28.45 -2.38
N ASP A 158 -14.20 -29.19 -3.48
CA ASP A 158 -12.94 -29.72 -3.99
C ASP A 158 -12.02 -28.61 -4.51
N ALA A 159 -12.55 -27.61 -5.23
CA ALA A 159 -11.77 -26.47 -5.71
C ALA A 159 -11.29 -25.59 -4.54
N ILE A 160 -12.11 -25.43 -3.50
CA ILE A 160 -11.71 -24.77 -2.24
C ILE A 160 -10.58 -25.56 -1.58
N ALA A 161 -10.70 -26.89 -1.49
CA ALA A 161 -9.66 -27.75 -0.90
C ALA A 161 -8.35 -27.70 -1.70
N GLN A 162 -8.40 -27.67 -3.03
CA GLN A 162 -7.23 -27.53 -3.91
C GLN A 162 -6.51 -26.19 -3.69
N THR A 163 -7.27 -25.09 -3.69
CA THR A 163 -6.76 -23.74 -3.37
C THR A 163 -6.12 -23.73 -1.98
N CYS A 164 -6.82 -24.26 -0.97
CA CYS A 164 -6.32 -24.31 0.39
C CYS A 164 -5.14 -25.27 0.60
N GLY A 165 -4.95 -26.24 -0.29
CA GLY A 165 -3.76 -27.08 -0.34
C GLY A 165 -2.47 -26.30 -0.61
N ARG A 166 -2.57 -25.06 -1.12
CA ARG A 166 -1.42 -24.15 -1.25
C ARG A 166 -0.98 -23.53 0.06
N ILE A 167 -1.68 -23.75 1.18
CA ILE A 167 -1.20 -23.41 2.53
C ILE A 167 -1.03 -24.73 3.32
N PRO A 168 0.03 -25.53 3.06
CA PRO A 168 0.15 -26.89 3.60
C PRO A 168 0.13 -26.93 5.13
N SER A 169 0.68 -25.89 5.77
CA SER A 169 0.74 -25.81 7.23
C SER A 169 -0.62 -25.51 7.89
N ASN A 170 -1.59 -24.96 7.15
CA ASN A 170 -2.84 -24.42 7.72
C ASN A 170 -4.08 -24.66 6.82
N VAL A 171 -4.16 -25.82 6.16
CA VAL A 171 -5.25 -26.14 5.22
C VAL A 171 -6.64 -25.98 5.85
N ALA A 172 -6.84 -26.49 7.06
CA ALA A 172 -8.13 -26.40 7.76
C ALA A 172 -8.56 -24.96 8.07
N ILE A 173 -7.60 -24.09 8.42
CA ILE A 173 -7.85 -22.67 8.65
C ILE A 173 -8.19 -21.99 7.32
N CYS A 174 -7.53 -22.36 6.23
CA CYS A 174 -7.89 -21.86 4.91
C CYS A 174 -9.32 -22.21 4.53
N VAL A 175 -9.71 -23.48 4.69
CA VAL A 175 -11.07 -23.93 4.37
C VAL A 175 -12.10 -23.18 5.22
N SER A 176 -11.80 -22.91 6.50
CA SER A 176 -12.75 -22.24 7.40
C SER A 176 -13.02 -20.77 7.04
N PHE A 177 -12.05 -20.04 6.47
CA PHE A 177 -12.30 -18.67 5.99
C PHE A 177 -12.69 -18.63 4.50
N LEU A 178 -12.17 -19.50 3.63
CA LEU A 178 -12.43 -19.42 2.19
C LEU A 178 -13.86 -19.87 1.85
N THR A 179 -14.39 -20.87 2.58
CA THR A 179 -15.78 -21.35 2.38
C THR A 179 -16.83 -20.25 2.55
N PRO A 180 -16.88 -19.50 3.67
CA PRO A 180 -17.85 -18.41 3.83
C PRO A 180 -17.61 -17.25 2.85
N ILE A 181 -16.36 -17.01 2.44
CA ILE A 181 -16.03 -16.00 1.42
C ILE A 181 -16.62 -16.38 0.06
N VAL A 182 -16.39 -17.62 -0.39
CA VAL A 182 -16.98 -18.14 -1.64
C VAL A 182 -18.51 -18.11 -1.56
N ALA A 183 -19.10 -18.53 -0.44
CA ALA A 183 -20.54 -18.47 -0.25
C ALA A 183 -21.09 -17.04 -0.33
N PHE A 184 -20.41 -16.07 0.27
CA PHE A 184 -20.80 -14.66 0.21
C PHE A 184 -20.70 -14.10 -1.22
N VAL A 185 -19.58 -14.36 -1.91
CA VAL A 185 -19.39 -13.94 -3.30
C VAL A 185 -20.47 -14.55 -4.19
N GLY A 186 -20.70 -15.86 -4.08
CA GLY A 186 -21.69 -16.56 -4.89
C GLY A 186 -23.13 -16.08 -4.66
N SER A 187 -23.48 -15.78 -3.40
CA SER A 187 -24.85 -15.41 -3.05
C SER A 187 -25.16 -13.94 -3.31
N TYR A 188 -24.23 -13.04 -3.00
CA TYR A 188 -24.51 -11.60 -2.96
C TYR A 188 -23.80 -10.80 -4.06
N MET A 189 -22.60 -11.20 -4.47
CA MET A 189 -21.81 -10.43 -5.46
C MET A 189 -21.98 -10.96 -6.88
N ALA A 190 -21.94 -12.29 -7.08
CA ALA A 190 -21.97 -12.93 -8.38
C ALA A 190 -23.15 -12.50 -9.28
N PRO A 191 -24.39 -12.32 -8.77
CA PRO A 191 -25.50 -11.81 -9.58
C PRO A 191 -25.29 -10.39 -10.12
N GLN A 192 -24.49 -9.56 -9.45
CA GLN A 192 -24.21 -8.16 -9.79
C GLN A 192 -22.98 -8.02 -10.70
N LEU A 193 -22.11 -9.04 -10.81
CA LEU A 193 -20.88 -8.95 -11.60
C LEU A 193 -21.17 -8.67 -13.10
N PRO A 194 -22.02 -9.44 -13.80
CA PRO A 194 -22.23 -9.25 -15.23
C PRO A 194 -22.93 -7.92 -15.56
N THR A 195 -23.88 -7.49 -14.72
CA THR A 195 -24.62 -6.22 -14.91
C THR A 195 -23.72 -5.00 -14.77
N GLN A 196 -22.59 -5.14 -14.06
CA GLN A 196 -21.58 -4.11 -13.85
C GLN A 196 -20.35 -4.31 -14.77
N GLY A 197 -20.45 -5.16 -15.79
CA GLY A 197 -19.40 -5.36 -16.80
C GLY A 197 -18.23 -6.23 -16.34
N ILE A 198 -18.32 -6.89 -15.17
CA ILE A 198 -17.34 -7.87 -14.71
C ILE A 198 -17.75 -9.25 -15.23
N THR A 199 -17.12 -9.67 -16.31
CA THR A 199 -17.31 -10.97 -16.94
C THR A 199 -16.00 -11.76 -16.95
N SER A 200 -16.05 -13.04 -17.32
CA SER A 200 -14.84 -13.86 -17.48
C SER A 200 -13.84 -13.24 -18.47
N SER A 201 -14.29 -12.51 -19.50
CA SER A 201 -13.37 -11.85 -20.43
C SER A 201 -12.67 -10.63 -19.81
N THR A 202 -13.36 -9.87 -18.95
CA THR A 202 -12.75 -8.79 -18.16
C THR A 202 -11.67 -9.34 -17.23
N ILE A 203 -11.95 -10.45 -16.54
CA ILE A 203 -10.99 -11.12 -15.65
C ILE A 203 -9.79 -11.64 -16.46
N GLN A 204 -10.02 -12.31 -17.59
CA GLN A 204 -8.94 -12.80 -18.46
C GLN A 204 -8.05 -11.68 -19.00
N LYS A 205 -8.63 -10.52 -19.38
CA LYS A 205 -7.86 -9.34 -19.79
C LYS A 205 -6.97 -8.82 -18.66
N ALA A 206 -7.51 -8.72 -17.44
CA ALA A 206 -6.74 -8.33 -16.27
C ALA A 206 -5.60 -9.32 -15.96
N THR A 207 -5.88 -10.63 -15.99
CA THR A 207 -4.89 -11.69 -15.81
C THR A 207 -3.78 -11.60 -16.86
N ALA A 208 -4.15 -11.50 -18.14
CA ALA A 208 -3.19 -11.42 -19.24
C ALA A 208 -2.32 -10.16 -19.17
N ALA A 209 -2.90 -9.01 -18.79
CA ALA A 209 -2.16 -7.76 -18.61
C ALA A 209 -1.11 -7.87 -17.49
N VAL A 210 -1.42 -8.56 -16.39
CA VAL A 210 -0.46 -8.81 -15.31
C VAL A 210 0.59 -9.83 -15.74
N GLN A 211 0.19 -10.92 -16.40
CA GLN A 211 1.11 -11.95 -16.90
C GLN A 211 2.13 -11.36 -17.88
N ALA A 212 1.71 -10.42 -18.76
CA ALA A 212 2.57 -9.76 -19.73
C ALA A 212 3.71 -8.93 -19.08
N LEU A 213 3.56 -8.50 -17.83
CA LEU A 213 4.62 -7.81 -17.09
C LEU A 213 5.70 -8.76 -16.55
N ASN A 214 5.49 -10.08 -16.63
CA ASN A 214 6.41 -11.10 -16.15
C ASN A 214 6.88 -10.87 -14.72
N ILE A 215 5.93 -10.56 -13.83
CA ILE A 215 6.19 -10.35 -12.41
C ILE A 215 6.37 -11.70 -11.73
N ASN A 216 7.54 -11.91 -11.12
CA ASN A 216 7.89 -13.18 -10.50
C ASN A 216 7.94 -13.09 -8.97
N LEU A 217 7.51 -14.16 -8.32
CA LEU A 217 7.94 -14.50 -6.97
C LEU A 217 9.27 -15.24 -7.07
N VAL A 218 10.22 -14.90 -6.21
CA VAL A 218 11.56 -15.48 -6.20
C VAL A 218 11.91 -16.01 -4.82
N GLN A 219 12.62 -17.14 -4.77
CA GLN A 219 13.21 -17.73 -3.58
C GLN A 219 14.58 -18.30 -3.94
N PHE A 220 15.52 -18.20 -3.02
CA PHE A 220 16.81 -18.86 -3.10
C PHE A 220 16.80 -20.03 -2.15
N GLY A 221 17.18 -21.21 -2.64
CA GLY A 221 17.04 -22.44 -1.86
C GLY A 221 18.00 -23.55 -2.23
N GLN A 222 18.07 -24.55 -1.34
CA GLN A 222 18.89 -25.75 -1.48
C GLN A 222 18.04 -26.99 -1.18
N LEU A 223 18.27 -28.10 -1.89
CA LEU A 223 17.59 -29.38 -1.61
C LEU A 223 18.14 -30.02 -0.32
N ASP A 224 19.45 -29.96 -0.12
CA ASP A 224 20.14 -30.41 1.09
C ASP A 224 21.35 -29.50 1.38
N ALA A 225 22.01 -29.70 2.53
CA ALA A 225 23.13 -28.87 2.97
C ALA A 225 24.37 -28.94 2.05
N ALA A 226 24.46 -29.95 1.19
CA ALA A 226 25.57 -30.12 0.25
C ALA A 226 25.24 -29.58 -1.16
N SER A 227 23.96 -29.38 -1.46
CA SER A 227 23.47 -28.88 -2.74
C SER A 227 23.82 -27.41 -2.94
N PRO A 228 24.08 -26.95 -4.17
CA PRO A 228 24.28 -25.52 -4.44
C PRO A 228 23.01 -24.73 -4.19
N VAL A 229 23.15 -23.45 -3.81
CA VAL A 229 22.01 -22.52 -3.77
C VAL A 229 21.51 -22.30 -5.19
N THR A 230 20.19 -22.37 -5.37
CA THR A 230 19.52 -22.21 -6.67
C THR A 230 18.43 -21.15 -6.57
N LEU A 231 18.18 -20.45 -7.68
CA LEU A 231 17.08 -19.50 -7.81
C LEU A 231 15.83 -20.24 -8.30
N TYR A 232 14.80 -20.25 -7.46
CA TYR A 232 13.45 -20.63 -7.81
C TYR A 232 12.66 -19.36 -8.13
N ARG A 233 12.09 -19.29 -9.33
CA ARG A 233 11.22 -18.19 -9.76
C ARG A 233 9.96 -18.73 -10.39
N ILE A 234 8.85 -18.04 -10.17
CA ILE A 234 7.58 -18.37 -10.80
C ILE A 234 6.77 -17.10 -11.02
N ASN A 235 6.05 -17.00 -12.13
CA ASN A 235 5.17 -15.87 -12.38
C ASN A 235 4.06 -15.86 -11.31
N VAL A 236 3.73 -14.68 -10.78
CA VAL A 236 2.72 -14.54 -9.71
C VAL A 236 1.34 -15.06 -10.10
N LEU A 237 1.01 -15.04 -11.40
CA LEU A 237 -0.20 -15.63 -11.99
C LEU A 237 0.17 -16.66 -13.06
N ASP A 238 1.13 -17.55 -12.78
CA ASP A 238 1.51 -18.60 -13.73
C ASP A 238 0.30 -19.47 -14.13
N PRO A 239 0.04 -19.70 -15.45
CA PRO A 239 -1.09 -20.51 -15.90
C PRO A 239 -1.07 -21.96 -15.41
N THR A 240 0.10 -22.49 -15.07
CA THR A 240 0.25 -23.86 -14.52
C THR A 240 -0.08 -23.93 -13.02
N GLU A 241 -0.19 -22.77 -12.36
CA GLU A 241 -0.44 -22.61 -10.93
C GLU A 241 -1.86 -22.08 -10.66
N GLY A 242 -2.88 -22.68 -11.31
CA GLY A 242 -4.28 -22.26 -11.17
C GLY A 242 -4.76 -22.20 -9.71
N ASP A 243 -4.36 -23.17 -8.89
CA ASP A 243 -4.71 -23.25 -7.46
C ASP A 243 -4.06 -22.14 -6.61
N PHE A 244 -2.96 -21.53 -7.10
CA PHE A 244 -2.26 -20.44 -6.42
C PHE A 244 -2.79 -19.06 -6.84
N ALA A 245 -3.52 -18.96 -7.95
CA ALA A 245 -3.99 -17.68 -8.51
C ALA A 245 -4.78 -16.83 -7.49
N TYR A 246 -5.54 -17.46 -6.60
CA TYR A 246 -6.21 -16.78 -5.48
C TYR A 246 -5.24 -15.99 -4.60
N PHE A 247 -4.12 -16.60 -4.20
CA PHE A 247 -3.09 -15.93 -3.40
C PHE A 247 -2.27 -14.94 -4.22
N GLY A 248 -2.01 -15.24 -5.49
CA GLY A 248 -1.41 -14.30 -6.42
C GLY A 248 -2.19 -12.99 -6.51
N TRP A 249 -3.52 -13.06 -6.61
CA TRP A 249 -4.37 -11.86 -6.61
C TRP A 249 -4.36 -11.10 -5.28
N ILE A 250 -4.13 -11.75 -4.14
CA ILE A 250 -3.94 -11.06 -2.85
C ILE A 250 -2.65 -10.23 -2.88
N PHE A 251 -1.53 -10.79 -3.35
CA PHE A 251 -0.27 -10.05 -3.54
C PHE A 251 -0.45 -8.87 -4.51
N LEU A 252 -1.20 -9.07 -5.59
CA LEU A 252 -1.45 -8.03 -6.60
C LEU A 252 -2.40 -6.94 -6.10
N MET A 253 -3.33 -7.26 -5.20
CA MET A 253 -4.19 -6.27 -4.53
C MET A 253 -3.37 -5.35 -3.62
N ASP A 254 -2.39 -5.90 -2.88
CA ASP A 254 -1.45 -5.08 -2.11
C ASP A 254 -0.68 -4.12 -3.03
N TRP A 255 -0.23 -4.60 -4.20
CA TRP A 255 0.45 -3.79 -5.19
C TRP A 255 -0.44 -2.69 -5.78
N ALA A 256 -1.67 -3.03 -6.16
CA ALA A 256 -2.63 -2.06 -6.69
C ALA A 256 -3.02 -0.97 -5.67
N ARG A 257 -3.00 -1.29 -4.36
CA ARG A 257 -3.23 -0.34 -3.26
C ARG A 257 -1.99 0.44 -2.84
N GLY A 258 -0.80 0.09 -3.34
CA GLY A 258 0.47 0.72 -2.95
C GLY A 258 1.03 0.24 -1.61
N TYR A 259 0.54 -0.88 -1.06
CA TYR A 259 1.17 -1.57 0.07
C TYR A 259 2.30 -2.51 -0.37
N ARG A 260 2.46 -2.69 -1.67
CA ARG A 260 3.59 -3.36 -2.31
C ARG A 260 3.93 -2.64 -3.58
N GLU A 261 5.11 -2.94 -4.09
CA GLU A 261 5.64 -2.41 -5.33
C GLU A 261 6.03 -3.58 -6.24
N ALA A 262 5.99 -3.34 -7.54
CA ALA A 262 6.61 -4.21 -8.52
C ALA A 262 7.83 -3.48 -9.06
N VAL A 263 8.99 -4.13 -9.06
CA VAL A 263 10.26 -3.53 -9.45
C VAL A 263 10.93 -4.43 -10.48
N THR A 264 11.35 -3.84 -11.60
CA THR A 264 12.22 -4.48 -12.57
C THR A 264 13.67 -4.14 -12.25
N LEU A 265 14.47 -5.16 -12.02
CA LEU A 265 15.93 -5.12 -11.99
C LEU A 265 16.42 -5.38 -13.40
N ALA A 266 17.04 -4.39 -14.04
CA ALA A 266 17.56 -4.51 -15.41
C ALA A 266 19.06 -4.29 -15.38
N GLY A 267 19.82 -5.32 -15.75
CA GLY A 267 21.27 -5.24 -15.90
C GLY A 267 21.72 -5.74 -17.26
N ASP A 268 23.03 -5.89 -17.41
CA ASP A 268 23.67 -6.26 -18.68
C ASP A 268 23.36 -7.70 -19.13
N SER A 269 23.11 -8.61 -18.18
CA SER A 269 22.86 -10.05 -18.46
C SER A 269 21.37 -10.34 -18.68
N GLY A 270 20.49 -9.58 -18.03
CA GLY A 270 19.07 -9.87 -18.07
C GLY A 270 18.22 -8.92 -17.24
N THR A 271 16.92 -9.21 -17.24
CA THR A 271 15.92 -8.45 -16.50
C THR A 271 15.11 -9.38 -15.60
N LEU A 272 14.90 -8.96 -14.36
CA LEU A 272 14.08 -9.67 -13.39
C LEU A 272 13.06 -8.71 -12.78
N THR A 273 11.77 -8.95 -13.03
CA THR A 273 10.68 -8.21 -12.40
C THR A 273 10.16 -8.99 -11.20
N VAL A 274 10.16 -8.37 -10.02
CA VAL A 274 9.74 -8.98 -8.74
C VAL A 274 8.73 -8.12 -8.01
N LEU A 275 7.92 -8.75 -7.15
CA LEU A 275 7.15 -8.05 -6.13
C LEU A 275 8.00 -7.80 -4.89
N THR A 276 7.79 -6.65 -4.27
CA THR A 276 8.36 -6.34 -2.96
C THR A 276 7.56 -6.96 -1.82
N ASP A 277 8.16 -6.98 -0.64
CA ASP A 277 7.47 -7.36 0.58
C ASP A 277 6.42 -6.31 0.96
N HIS A 278 5.51 -6.67 1.88
CA HIS A 278 4.44 -5.81 2.34
C HIS A 278 5.02 -4.62 3.10
N LEU A 279 4.72 -3.41 2.62
CA LEU A 279 5.05 -2.16 3.25
C LEU A 279 3.97 -1.81 4.26
N ASN A 280 4.36 -1.74 5.53
CA ASN A 280 3.46 -1.23 6.55
C ASN A 280 3.29 0.29 6.36
N PRO A 281 2.06 0.83 6.37
CA PRO A 281 1.86 2.25 6.23
C PRO A 281 2.58 3.00 7.35
N ILE A 282 3.50 3.89 6.98
CA ILE A 282 4.17 4.78 7.92
C ILE A 282 3.17 5.87 8.30
N GLN A 283 2.86 5.96 9.59
CA GLN A 283 2.13 7.10 10.13
C GLN A 283 3.09 8.29 10.16
N LEU A 284 3.10 9.07 9.08
CA LEU A 284 3.69 10.40 9.13
C LEU A 284 2.75 11.30 9.91
N GLU A 285 3.16 11.69 11.13
CA GLU A 285 2.47 12.75 11.85
C GLU A 285 2.54 14.01 11.01
N VAL A 286 1.38 14.47 10.55
CA VAL A 286 1.27 15.74 9.83
C VAL A 286 1.72 16.82 10.80
N ASN A 287 2.83 17.49 10.49
CA ASN A 287 3.21 18.67 11.23
C ASN A 287 2.12 19.72 11.02
N LEU A 288 1.24 19.86 12.03
CA LEU A 288 0.10 20.76 11.98
C LEU A 288 0.52 22.22 11.71
N ALA A 289 1.76 22.60 12.06
CA ALA A 289 2.29 23.93 11.75
C ALA A 289 2.52 24.17 10.24
N GLN A 290 2.64 23.12 9.44
CA GLN A 290 2.84 23.18 7.98
C GLN A 290 1.52 23.03 7.20
N ALA A 291 0.40 22.77 7.87
CA ALA A 291 -0.89 22.68 7.21
C ALA A 291 -1.36 24.08 6.77
N PRO A 292 -1.60 24.32 5.46
CA PRO A 292 -2.00 25.65 4.96
C PRO A 292 -3.32 26.15 5.59
N THR A 293 -4.17 25.22 6.04
CA THR A 293 -5.43 25.51 6.74
C THR A 293 -5.21 26.15 8.11
N MET A 294 -4.13 25.83 8.81
CA MET A 294 -3.87 26.38 10.15
C MET A 294 -3.53 27.86 10.08
N MET A 295 -2.66 28.27 9.14
CA MET A 295 -2.36 29.69 8.91
C MET A 295 -3.65 30.48 8.57
N ALA A 296 -4.51 29.93 7.70
CA ALA A 296 -5.78 30.55 7.36
C ALA A 296 -6.71 30.71 8.57
N VAL A 297 -6.78 29.71 9.46
CA VAL A 297 -7.55 29.77 10.71
C VAL A 297 -7.01 30.84 11.66
N TYR A 298 -5.68 30.93 11.84
CA TYR A 298 -5.06 31.97 12.66
C TYR A 298 -5.34 33.37 12.11
N LEU A 299 -5.11 33.60 10.82
CA LEU A 299 -5.35 34.89 10.18
C LEU A 299 -6.84 35.30 10.27
N ARG A 300 -7.77 34.35 10.06
CA ARG A 300 -9.21 34.58 10.22
C ARG A 300 -9.57 34.97 11.65
N ASN A 301 -9.09 34.22 12.65
CA ASN A 301 -9.36 34.50 14.06
C ASN A 301 -8.77 35.84 14.50
N THR A 302 -7.57 36.19 14.02
CA THR A 302 -6.96 37.51 14.24
C THR A 302 -7.80 38.63 13.64
N VAL A 303 -8.24 38.51 12.38
CA VAL A 303 -9.10 39.53 11.74
C VAL A 303 -10.44 39.66 12.47
N LEU A 304 -11.04 38.54 12.91
CA LEU A 304 -12.29 38.54 13.68
C LEU A 304 -12.10 39.25 15.02
N PHE A 305 -11.04 38.93 15.77
CA PHE A 305 -10.71 39.59 17.03
C PHE A 305 -10.56 41.11 16.87
N ILE A 306 -9.78 41.55 15.88
CA ILE A 306 -9.58 42.99 15.60
C ILE A 306 -10.91 43.66 15.27
N THR A 307 -11.77 42.99 14.50
CA THR A 307 -13.07 43.54 14.10
C THR A 307 -14.02 43.67 15.29
N VAL A 308 -14.09 42.66 16.15
CA VAL A 308 -14.89 42.70 17.38
C VAL A 308 -14.40 43.80 18.32
N ALA A 309 -13.07 43.91 18.53
CA ALA A 309 -12.49 44.96 19.37
C ALA A 309 -12.82 46.38 18.85
N MET A 310 -12.74 46.59 17.53
CA MET A 310 -13.11 47.88 16.93
C MET A 310 -14.61 48.19 17.06
N ILE A 311 -15.49 47.19 16.93
CA ILE A 311 -16.93 47.36 17.13
C ILE A 311 -17.23 47.75 18.58
N VAL A 312 -16.57 47.11 19.56
CA VAL A 312 -16.72 47.43 20.98
C VAL A 312 -16.25 48.86 21.28
N MET A 313 -15.11 49.28 20.74
CA MET A 313 -14.66 50.67 20.92
C MET A 313 -15.61 51.68 20.27
N ALA A 314 -16.10 51.38 19.07
CA ALA A 314 -17.06 52.23 18.38
C ALA A 314 -18.38 52.35 19.16
N SER A 315 -18.88 51.26 19.76
CA SER A 315 -20.10 51.28 20.55
C SER A 315 -19.95 52.09 21.84
N VAL A 316 -18.82 51.98 22.54
CA VAL A 316 -18.50 52.82 23.70
C VAL A 316 -18.45 54.30 23.34
N MET A 317 -17.83 54.64 22.21
CA MET A 317 -17.80 56.02 21.71
C MET A 317 -19.20 56.54 21.36
N LEU A 318 -20.04 55.73 20.71
CA LEU A 318 -21.43 56.11 20.42
C LEU A 318 -22.24 56.35 21.69
N ALA A 319 -22.09 55.50 22.71
CA ALA A 319 -22.73 55.70 24.00
C ALA A 319 -22.28 57.01 24.68
N TYR A 320 -20.98 57.34 24.59
CA TYR A 320 -20.43 58.60 25.09
C TYR A 320 -21.01 59.83 24.36
N ILE A 321 -21.16 59.75 23.04
CA ILE A 321 -21.76 60.80 22.21
C ILE A 321 -23.22 61.07 22.60
N VAL A 322 -23.99 59.99 22.80
CA VAL A 322 -25.39 60.09 23.25
C VAL A 322 -25.47 60.70 24.65
N SER A 323 -24.60 60.27 25.56
CA SER A 323 -24.53 60.81 26.94
C SER A 323 -24.15 62.30 26.98
N SER A 324 -23.24 62.74 26.11
CA SER A 324 -22.82 64.14 25.96
C SER A 324 -23.80 65.01 25.13
N ARG A 325 -24.96 64.46 24.73
CA ARG A 325 -25.98 65.12 23.89
C ARG A 325 -25.39 65.72 22.60
N GLY A 326 -24.38 65.08 22.01
CA GLY A 326 -23.76 65.52 20.76
C GLY A 326 -22.74 66.66 20.91
N HIS A 327 -22.36 67.06 22.13
CA HIS A 327 -21.30 68.06 22.36
C HIS A 327 -19.92 67.38 22.30
N PHE A 328 -19.50 66.98 21.12
CA PHE A 328 -18.17 66.40 20.90
C PHE A 328 -17.60 66.87 19.56
N GLU A 329 -16.28 66.93 19.48
CA GLU A 329 -15.60 67.31 18.24
C GLU A 329 -15.57 66.11 17.27
N VAL A 330 -16.24 66.25 16.12
CA VAL A 330 -16.36 65.19 15.10
C VAL A 330 -15.00 64.75 14.55
N SER A 331 -14.00 65.63 14.58
CA SER A 331 -12.61 65.33 14.18
C SER A 331 -12.01 64.16 14.98
N ASN A 332 -12.43 63.96 16.24
CA ASN A 332 -11.94 62.88 17.10
C ASN A 332 -12.46 61.50 16.67
N LEU A 333 -13.58 61.42 15.94
CA LEU A 333 -14.07 60.15 15.38
C LEU A 333 -13.12 59.56 14.34
N TYR A 334 -12.45 60.41 13.54
CA TYR A 334 -11.47 59.96 12.56
C TYR A 334 -10.20 59.38 13.22
N GLN A 335 -9.96 59.68 14.49
CA GLN A 335 -8.82 59.15 15.24
C GLN A 335 -9.06 57.74 15.80
N LEU A 336 -10.32 57.26 15.85
CA LEU A 336 -10.63 55.91 16.33
C LEU A 336 -9.91 54.83 15.48
N GLN A 337 -9.94 54.97 14.15
CA GLN A 337 -9.27 54.04 13.25
C GLN A 337 -7.75 54.21 13.25
N ARG A 338 -7.25 55.45 13.38
CA ARG A 338 -5.82 55.81 13.26
C ARG A 338 -5.01 55.72 14.54
N VAL A 339 -5.65 55.84 15.71
CA VAL A 339 -4.99 55.84 17.01
C VAL A 339 -5.61 54.76 17.89
N GLY A 340 -6.95 54.65 17.90
CA GLY A 340 -7.67 53.65 18.67
C GLY A 340 -7.26 52.21 18.31
N ALA A 341 -7.24 51.88 17.02
CA ALA A 341 -6.82 50.54 16.57
C ALA A 341 -5.37 50.20 16.96
N PHE A 342 -4.43 51.14 16.84
CA PHE A 342 -3.02 50.86 17.16
C PHE A 342 -2.74 50.77 18.65
N VAL A 343 -3.44 51.55 19.47
CA VAL A 343 -3.23 51.60 20.93
C VAL A 343 -3.95 50.44 21.62
N TRP A 344 -5.19 50.16 21.24
CA TRP A 344 -6.03 49.18 21.95
C TRP A 344 -5.95 47.76 21.39
N VAL A 345 -5.63 47.60 20.11
CA VAL A 345 -5.49 46.28 19.46
C VAL A 345 -4.02 45.91 19.27
N GLY A 346 -3.16 46.91 19.05
CA GLY A 346 -1.72 46.73 18.91
C GLY A 346 -1.24 46.74 17.46
N ARG A 347 -0.09 47.39 17.24
CA ARG A 347 0.51 47.58 15.90
C ARG A 347 0.75 46.27 15.11
N PRO A 348 1.24 45.18 15.72
CA PRO A 348 1.48 43.93 15.00
C PRO A 348 0.20 43.28 14.45
N LEU A 349 -0.90 43.31 15.21
CA LEU A 349 -2.17 42.70 14.78
C LEU A 349 -2.83 43.49 13.65
N VAL A 350 -2.72 44.81 13.66
CA VAL A 350 -3.19 45.66 12.55
C VAL A 350 -2.39 45.38 11.27
N LEU A 351 -1.08 45.17 11.38
CA LEU A 351 -0.23 44.78 10.25
C LEU A 351 -0.62 43.40 9.69
N VAL A 352 -0.86 42.41 10.56
CA VAL A 352 -1.36 41.09 10.15
C VAL A 352 -2.70 41.21 9.42
N ARG A 353 -3.64 42.01 9.92
CA ARG A 353 -4.92 42.27 9.22
C ARG A 353 -4.72 42.85 7.82
N SER A 354 -3.81 43.81 7.67
CA SER A 354 -3.50 44.40 6.36
C SER A 354 -2.86 43.39 5.40
N LEU A 355 -1.93 42.56 5.89
CA LEU A 355 -1.32 41.49 5.08
C LEU A 355 -2.33 40.42 4.68
N THR A 356 -3.23 40.00 5.58
CA THR A 356 -4.32 39.07 5.25
C THR A 356 -5.24 39.65 4.17
N ALA A 357 -5.55 40.94 4.24
CA ALA A 357 -6.36 41.60 3.22
C ALA A 357 -5.64 41.62 1.86
N VAL A 358 -4.35 42.00 1.83
CA VAL A 358 -3.56 41.96 0.58
C VAL A 358 -3.50 40.55 0.01
N ALA A 359 -3.28 39.53 0.83
CA ALA A 359 -3.25 38.14 0.39
C ALA A 359 -4.58 37.69 -0.23
N LEU A 360 -5.72 38.04 0.38
CA LEU A 360 -7.06 37.74 -0.15
C LEU A 360 -7.43 38.55 -1.40
N LEU A 361 -6.84 39.73 -1.61
CA LEU A 361 -7.03 40.54 -2.81
C LEU A 361 -6.04 40.22 -3.94
N SER A 362 -4.93 39.53 -3.63
CA SER A 362 -3.91 39.13 -4.60
C SER A 362 -4.22 37.84 -5.36
N THR A 363 -5.27 37.14 -4.94
CA THR A 363 -5.92 36.05 -5.68
C THR A 363 -7.05 36.61 -6.52
#